data_AF-A0A6G1CRJ0-F1
#
_entry.id   AF-A0A6G1CRJ0-F1
#
_cell.length_a   1.000
_cell.length_b   1.000
_cell.length_c   1.000
_cell.angle_alpha   90.00
_cell.angle_beta   90.00
_cell.angle_gamma   90.00
#
_symmetry.space_group_name_H-M   'P 1'
#
loop_
_entity.id
_entity.type
_entity.pdbx_description
1 polymer ?
#
loop_
_entity_poly.entity_id
_entity_poly.type
_entity_poly.pdbx_seq_one_letter_code
_entity_poly.pdbx_strand_id
1 'polypeptide(L)'
;MRTLETELGGGRYYGGEALGYVDVALAPFTAWFLTYERFGGFSVAAECPALAAWAARCRAENACVAASLPEPEYVYQFVCGMRKHFGLDG
;
A
#
# COMPACT_ATOMS: atom_id res chain seq x y z
N MET A 1 -0.48 -1.12 -10.33
CA MET A 1 -1.55 -0.56 -9.48
C MET A 1 -2.86 -0.39 -10.22
N ARG A 2 -2.90 0.20 -11.43
CA ARG A 2 -4.17 0.37 -12.19
C ARG A 2 -4.96 -0.93 -12.42
N THR A 3 -4.31 -2.07 -12.67
CA THR A 3 -5.03 -3.36 -12.75
C THR A 3 -5.74 -3.68 -11.43
N LEU A 4 -5.08 -3.48 -10.28
CA LEU A 4 -5.67 -3.69 -8.97
C LEU A 4 -6.83 -2.72 -8.69
N GLU A 5 -6.70 -1.46 -9.12
CA GLU A 5 -7.79 -0.46 -9.07
C GLU A 5 -9.01 -0.94 -9.86
N THR A 6 -8.81 -1.42 -11.10
CA THR A 6 -9.87 -1.93 -11.97
C THR A 6 -10.55 -3.15 -11.37
N GLU A 7 -9.78 -4.12 -10.87
CA GLU A 7 -10.34 -5.32 -10.24
C GLU A 7 -11.07 -5.02 -8.92
N LEU A 8 -10.64 -4.00 -8.17
CA LEU A 8 -11.37 -3.53 -6.99
C LEU A 8 -12.74 -2.94 -7.39
N GLY A 9 -12.81 -2.30 -8.56
CA GLY A 9 -14.05 -1.80 -9.15
C GLY A 9 -14.79 -0.76 -8.30
N GLY A 10 -14.09 -0.09 -7.38
CA GLY A 10 -14.70 0.81 -6.39
C GLY A 10 -15.42 0.08 -5.25
N GLY A 11 -15.32 -1.25 -5.17
CA GLY A 11 -15.81 -2.06 -4.07
C GLY A 11 -15.12 -1.76 -2.74
N ARG A 12 -15.72 -2.21 -1.64
CA ARG A 12 -15.20 -1.97 -0.29
C ARG A 12 -13.88 -2.69 -0.04
N TYR A 13 -13.82 -3.96 -0.42
CA TYR A 13 -12.70 -4.88 -0.34
C TYR A 13 -12.68 -5.77 -1.59
N TYR A 14 -11.54 -6.40 -1.90
CA TYR A 14 -11.47 -7.41 -2.96
C TYR A 14 -12.31 -8.67 -2.64
N GLY A 15 -12.51 -8.96 -1.35
CA GLY A 15 -13.45 -9.96 -0.86
C GLY A 15 -14.92 -9.54 -0.89
N GLY A 16 -15.25 -8.36 -1.44
CA GLY A 16 -16.60 -7.79 -1.42
C GLY A 16 -16.84 -6.93 -0.19
N GLU A 17 -17.76 -7.36 0.69
CA GLU A 17 -18.16 -6.60 1.88
C GLU A 17 -17.20 -6.77 3.08
N ALA A 18 -16.34 -7.78 3.04
CA ALA A 18 -15.35 -8.07 4.08
C ALA A 18 -13.98 -8.35 3.47
N LEU A 19 -12.92 -8.29 4.29
CA LEU A 19 -11.58 -8.69 3.87
C LEU A 19 -11.59 -10.14 3.37
N GLY A 20 -11.16 -10.32 2.13
CA GLY A 20 -10.93 -11.61 1.52
C GLY A 20 -9.45 -11.94 1.43
N TYR A 21 -9.16 -13.06 0.76
CA TYR A 21 -7.79 -13.53 0.56
C TYR A 21 -6.91 -12.50 -0.15
N VAL A 22 -7.42 -11.87 -1.22
CA VAL A 22 -6.68 -10.87 -1.99
C VAL A 22 -6.37 -9.64 -1.13
N ASP A 23 -7.32 -9.22 -0.28
CA ASP A 23 -7.07 -8.09 0.62
C ASP A 23 -5.93 -8.41 1.60
N VAL A 24 -5.91 -9.60 2.18
CA VAL A 24 -4.84 -10.04 3.10
C VAL A 24 -3.49 -10.12 2.38
N ALA A 25 -3.47 -10.62 1.14
CA ALA A 25 -2.25 -10.69 0.35
C ALA A 25 -1.70 -9.30 -0.03
N LEU A 26 -2.60 -8.33 -0.27
CA LEU A 26 -2.22 -7.00 -0.74
C LEU A 26 -1.99 -5.99 0.39
N ALA A 27 -2.67 -6.13 1.53
CA ALA A 27 -2.59 -5.20 2.66
C ALA A 27 -1.15 -4.86 3.10
N PRO A 28 -0.18 -5.80 3.15
CA PRO A 28 1.21 -5.48 3.49
C PRO A 28 1.83 -4.40 2.62
N PHE A 29 1.48 -4.34 1.33
CA PHE A 29 2.04 -3.37 0.39
C PHE A 29 1.52 -1.95 0.62
N THR A 30 0.42 -1.76 1.36
CA THR A 30 -0.10 -0.42 1.66
C THR A 30 0.90 0.41 2.47
N ALA A 31 1.67 -0.22 3.36
CA ALA A 31 2.76 0.43 4.10
C ALA A 31 3.92 0.89 3.20
N TRP A 32 4.04 0.32 2.00
CA TRP A 32 5.07 0.65 1.01
C TRP A 32 4.63 1.76 0.04
N PHE A 33 3.36 2.16 0.04
CA PHE A 33 2.86 3.14 -0.93
C PHE A 33 3.64 4.45 -0.89
N LEU A 34 3.90 5.00 0.30
CA LEU A 34 4.74 6.19 0.46
C LEU A 34 6.13 6.02 -0.18
N THR A 35 6.70 4.83 -0.05
CA THR A 35 8.01 4.51 -0.63
C THR A 35 7.94 4.49 -2.15
N TYR A 36 6.90 3.88 -2.72
CA TYR A 36 6.65 3.89 -4.16
C TYR A 36 6.41 5.29 -4.70
N GLU A 37 5.66 6.13 -3.98
CA GLU A 37 5.40 7.51 -4.38
C GLU A 37 6.69 8.33 -4.43
N ARG A 38 7.52 8.26 -3.38
CA ARG A 38 8.78 9.02 -3.30
C ARG A 38 9.80 8.61 -4.35
N PHE A 39 10.00 7.30 -4.55
CA PHE A 39 10.98 6.82 -5.52
C PHE A 39 10.45 6.77 -6.96
N GLY A 40 9.14 6.62 -7.14
CA GLY A 40 8.50 6.54 -8.44
C GLY A 40 8.04 7.89 -9.00
N GLY A 41 8.02 8.95 -8.18
CA GLY A 41 7.62 10.29 -8.61
C GLY A 41 6.15 10.40 -9.01
N PHE A 42 5.28 9.60 -8.41
CA PHE A 42 3.83 9.60 -8.68
C PHE A 42 3.05 9.63 -7.37
N SER A 43 1.72 9.80 -7.44
CA SER A 43 0.83 9.66 -6.30
C SER A 43 -0.15 8.51 -6.53
N VAL A 44 -0.22 7.56 -5.59
CA VAL A 44 -1.19 6.46 -5.65
C VAL A 44 -2.61 7.03 -5.58
N ALA A 45 -2.84 8.04 -4.74
CA ALA A 45 -4.16 8.67 -4.61
C ALA A 45 -4.62 9.38 -5.89
N ALA A 46 -3.71 9.98 -6.66
CA ALA A 46 -4.04 10.62 -7.93
C ALA A 46 -4.27 9.60 -9.05
N GLU A 47 -3.47 8.54 -9.09
CA GLU A 47 -3.47 7.58 -10.21
C GLU A 47 -4.45 6.41 -10.01
N CYS A 48 -4.72 6.06 -8.76
CA CYS A 48 -5.50 4.90 -8.30
C CYS A 48 -6.31 5.28 -7.03
N PRO A 49 -7.31 6.17 -7.15
CA PRO A 49 -8.04 6.73 -6.00
C PRO A 49 -8.83 5.69 -5.20
N ALA A 50 -9.45 4.69 -5.84
CA ALA A 50 -10.19 3.64 -5.15
C ALA A 50 -9.25 2.73 -4.36
N LEU A 51 -8.09 2.38 -4.92
CA LEU A 51 -7.05 1.60 -4.25
C LEU A 51 -6.46 2.37 -3.06
N ALA A 52 -6.22 3.68 -3.21
CA ALA A 52 -5.77 4.51 -2.10
C ALA A 52 -6.82 4.56 -0.98
N ALA A 53 -8.10 4.73 -1.33
CA ALA A 53 -9.20 4.70 -0.37
C ALA A 53 -9.35 3.34 0.32
N TRP A 54 -9.19 2.24 -0.43
CA TRP A 54 -9.15 0.88 0.10
C TRP A 54 -8.00 0.70 1.10
N ALA A 55 -6.79 1.14 0.76
CA ALA A 55 -5.63 1.04 1.66
C ALA A 55 -5.86 1.78 2.97
N ALA A 56 -6.38 3.01 2.90
CA ALA A 56 -6.74 3.80 4.08
C ALA A 56 -7.81 3.09 4.94
N ARG A 57 -8.82 2.52 4.29
CA ARG A 57 -9.91 1.78 4.96
C ARG A 57 -9.40 0.54 5.69
N CYS A 58 -8.56 -0.28 5.03
CA CYS A 58 -7.97 -1.47 5.65
C CYS A 58 -7.29 -1.14 6.97
N ARG A 59 -6.52 -0.04 7.03
CA ARG A 59 -5.82 0.37 8.25
C ARG A 59 -6.75 1.00 9.29
N ALA A 60 -7.73 1.79 8.86
CA ALA A 60 -8.65 2.48 9.77
C ALA A 60 -9.67 1.55 10.43
N GLU A 61 -10.15 0.54 9.70
CA GLU A 61 -11.27 -0.30 10.14
C GLU A 61 -10.86 -1.70 10.61
N ASN A 62 -9.66 -2.18 10.26
CA ASN A 62 -9.20 -3.50 10.66
C ASN A 62 -8.03 -3.45 11.64
N ALA A 63 -8.30 -3.81 12.90
CA ALA A 63 -7.31 -3.80 13.97
C ALA A 63 -6.12 -4.75 13.71
N CYS A 64 -6.33 -5.89 13.04
CA CYS A 64 -5.23 -6.80 12.71
C CYS A 64 -4.31 -6.19 11.66
N VAL A 65 -4.86 -5.55 10.62
CA VAL A 65 -4.07 -4.82 9.62
C VAL A 65 -3.32 -3.67 10.30
N ALA A 66 -3.99 -2.85 11.11
CA ALA A 66 -3.36 -1.74 11.83
C ALA A 66 -2.19 -2.20 12.71
N ALA A 67 -2.36 -3.30 13.45
CA ALA A 67 -1.33 -3.83 14.34
C ALA A 67 -0.18 -4.55 13.61
N SER A 68 -0.42 -5.08 12.41
CA SER A 68 0.58 -5.88 11.68
C SER A 68 1.50 -5.06 10.78
N LEU A 69 1.08 -3.84 10.40
CA LEU A 69 1.80 -3.04 9.41
C LEU A 69 2.68 -1.97 10.06
N PRO A 70 3.97 -1.87 9.68
CA PRO A 70 4.82 -0.78 10.12
C PRO A 70 4.31 0.57 9.60
N GLU A 71 4.76 1.65 10.23
CA GLU A 71 4.49 2.99 9.72
C GLU A 71 5.14 3.20 8.34
N PRO A 72 4.47 3.85 7.39
CA PRO A 72 4.99 4.02 6.04
C PRO A 72 6.36 4.73 5.98
N GLU A 73 6.61 5.67 6.89
CA GLU A 73 7.90 6.36 6.99
C GLU A 73 9.03 5.40 7.40
N TYR A 74 8.77 4.46 8.32
CA TYR A 74 9.76 3.45 8.69
C TYR A 74 10.14 2.58 7.49
N VAL A 75 9.17 2.17 6.68
CA VAL A 75 9.41 1.40 5.46
C VAL A 75 10.25 2.20 4.47
N TYR A 76 9.96 3.49 4.29
CA TYR A 76 10.76 4.35 3.41
C TYR A 76 12.22 4.44 3.89
N GLN A 77 12.45 4.70 5.18
CA GLN A 77 13.81 4.77 5.74
C GLN A 77 14.55 3.43 5.63
N PHE A 78 13.84 2.31 5.84
CA PHE A 78 14.38 0.97 5.63
C PHE A 78 14.85 0.78 4.17
N VAL A 79 14.05 1.20 3.19
CA VAL A 79 14.42 1.11 1.78
C VAL A 79 15.57 2.07 1.43
N CYS A 80 15.63 3.28 1.99
CA CYS A 80 16.81 4.15 1.86
C CYS A 80 18.09 3.44 2.35
N GLY A 81 18.02 2.78 3.51
CA GLY A 81 19.14 1.98 4.04
C GLY A 81 19.54 0.84 3.11
N MET A 82 18.56 0.10 2.57
CA MET A 82 18.81 -0.96 1.58
C MET A 82 19.48 -0.42 0.32
N ARG A 83 18.97 0.67 -0.24
CA ARG A 83 19.52 1.27 -1.46
C ARG A 83 20.99 1.67 -1.28
N LYS A 84 21.31 2.30 -0.14
CA LYS A 84 22.70 2.59 0.22
C LYS A 84 23.56 1.34 0.35
N HIS A 85 23.05 0.31 1.02
CA HIS A 85 23.78 -0.97 1.19
C HIS A 85 24.09 -1.65 -0.15
N PHE A 86 23.15 -1.58 -1.10
CA PHE A 86 23.30 -2.17 -2.44
C PHE A 86 23.95 -1.23 -3.47
N GLY A 87 24.37 -0.02 -3.09
CA GLY A 87 25.01 0.95 -4.00
C GLY A 87 24.05 1.48 -5.08
N LEU A 88 22.77 1.60 -4.78
CA LEU A 88 21.73 2.08 -5.71
C LEU A 88 21.49 3.60 -5.63
N ASP A 89 22.14 4.27 -4.67
CA ASP A 89 22.17 5.72 -4.57
C ASP A 89 23.41 6.21 -5.33
N GLY A 90 23.22 6.49 -6.62
CA GLY A 90 24.21 7.10 -7.51
C GLY A 90 24.19 8.62 -7.46
#